data_AF-A0A7G9YMQ1-F1
#
_entry.id   AF-A0A7G9YMQ1-F1
#
_cell.length_a   1.000
_cell.length_b   1.000
_cell.length_c   1.000
_cell.angle_alpha   90.00
_cell.angle_beta   90.00
_cell.angle_gamma   90.00
#
_symmetry.space_group_name_H-M   'P 1'
#
loop_
_entity.id
_entity.type
_entity.pdbx_description
1 polymer ?
#
loop_
_entity_poly.entity_id
_entity_poly.type
_entity_poly.pdbx_seq_one_letter_code
_entity_poly.pdbx_strand_id
1 'polypeptide(L)'
;MSQKELFYTTVGQLVEILKSLPQDLPVLTSGYESGFENFYQPGIIKVKHEPENMYYDGEFQVAEDDDEVTFDAIVLRRVVRDE
;
A
#
# COMPACT_ATOMS: atom_id res chain seq x y z
N MET A 1 -7.04 9.81 -24.06
CA MET A 1 -6.37 10.16 -22.80
C MET A 1 -4.89 10.34 -23.07
N SER A 2 -4.28 11.41 -22.55
CA SER A 2 -2.82 11.56 -22.59
C SER A 2 -2.17 10.53 -21.65
N GLN A 3 -0.89 10.18 -21.86
CA GLN A 3 -0.18 9.29 -20.91
C GLN A 3 -0.18 9.82 -19.47
N LYS A 4 -0.27 11.15 -19.28
CA LYS A 4 -0.40 11.79 -17.97
C LYS A 4 -1.76 11.54 -17.29
N GLU A 5 -2.80 11.22 -18.05
CA GLU A 5 -4.13 10.91 -17.52
C GLU A 5 -4.27 9.42 -17.17
N LEU A 6 -3.37 8.56 -17.69
CA LEU A 6 -3.40 7.12 -17.48
C LEU A 6 -2.69 6.68 -16.18
N PHE A 7 -1.65 7.40 -15.78
CA PHE A 7 -0.80 7.05 -14.64
C PHE A 7 -0.93 8.11 -13.54
N TYR A 8 -1.22 7.67 -12.31
CA TYR A 8 -1.38 8.59 -11.19
C TYR A 8 -0.04 9.10 -10.66
N THR A 9 1.03 8.29 -10.79
CA THR A 9 2.31 8.58 -10.15
C THR A 9 3.48 8.11 -11.03
N THR A 10 4.42 9.02 -11.31
CA THR A 10 5.74 8.68 -11.90
C THR A 10 6.76 8.34 -10.81
N VAL A 11 7.90 7.74 -11.18
CA VAL A 11 9.01 7.47 -10.23
C VAL A 11 9.46 8.74 -9.50
N GLY A 12 9.63 9.86 -10.21
CA GLY A 12 10.05 11.12 -9.59
C GLY A 12 9.04 11.62 -8.57
N GLN A 13 7.74 11.55 -8.89
CA GLN A 13 6.68 11.92 -7.94
C GLN A 13 6.63 10.97 -6.74
N LEU A 14 6.78 9.66 -6.96
CA LEU A 14 6.82 8.68 -5.88
C LEU A 14 7.98 8.96 -4.91
N VAL A 15 9.17 9.26 -5.44
CA VAL A 15 10.34 9.61 -4.60
C VAL A 15 10.06 10.83 -3.74
N GLU A 16 9.48 11.90 -4.30
CA GLU A 16 9.16 13.11 -3.54
C GLU A 16 8.06 12.86 -2.49
N ILE A 17 7.05 12.04 -2.81
CA ILE A 17 6.04 11.61 -1.84
C ILE A 17 6.71 10.83 -0.70
N LEU A 18 7.52 9.82 -1.01
CA LEU A 18 8.15 8.98 0.00
C LEU A 18 9.11 9.78 0.88
N LYS A 19 9.88 10.74 0.34
CA LYS A 19 10.73 11.65 1.13
C LYS A 19 9.96 12.51 2.14
N SER A 20 8.68 12.76 1.90
CA SER A 20 7.84 13.55 2.79
C SER A 20 7.25 12.74 3.97
N LEU A 21 7.34 11.41 3.92
CA LEU A 21 6.87 10.49 4.96
C LEU A 21 8.01 10.13 5.95
N PRO A 22 7.71 9.55 7.13
CA PRO A 22 8.75 9.05 8.03
C PRO A 22 9.62 7.99 7.34
N GLN A 23 10.94 8.18 7.35
CA GLN A 23 11.91 7.39 6.57
C GLN A 23 12.31 6.06 7.23
N ASP A 24 11.92 5.85 8.47
CA ASP A 24 12.17 4.66 9.27
C ASP A 24 11.04 3.63 9.20
N LEU A 25 9.89 4.00 8.61
CA LEU A 25 8.76 3.09 8.44
C LEU A 25 8.98 2.11 7.28
N PRO A 26 8.53 0.86 7.42
CA PRO A 26 8.54 -0.10 6.34
C PRO A 26 7.57 0.32 5.23
N VAL A 27 7.89 -0.08 3.99
CA VAL A 27 7.02 0.11 2.83
C VAL A 27 6.44 -1.24 2.42
N LEU A 28 5.11 -1.33 2.34
CA LEU A 28 4.39 -2.52 1.90
C LEU A 28 3.58 -2.23 0.64
N THR A 29 3.19 -3.28 -0.08
CA THR A 29 2.28 -3.21 -1.24
C THR A 29 1.05 -4.04 -0.97
N SER A 30 -0.10 -3.66 -1.54
CA SER A 30 -1.28 -4.53 -1.51
C SER A 30 -1.04 -5.79 -2.35
N GLY A 31 -1.35 -6.97 -1.80
CA GLY A 31 -1.36 -8.24 -2.54
C GLY A 31 -2.69 -8.49 -3.26
N TYR A 32 -2.67 -8.91 -4.52
CA TYR A 32 -3.78 -9.59 -5.22
C TYR A 32 -3.35 -10.12 -6.60
N GLU A 33 -4.06 -11.12 -7.11
CA GLU A 33 -3.72 -11.93 -8.28
C GLU A 33 -3.53 -11.17 -9.62
N SER A 34 -2.75 -11.84 -10.48
CA SER A 34 -2.22 -11.47 -11.81
C SER A 34 -2.81 -10.22 -12.49
N GLY A 35 -2.02 -9.14 -12.51
CA GLY A 35 -2.31 -7.90 -13.24
C GLY A 35 -1.47 -6.73 -12.72
N PHE A 36 -1.60 -5.55 -13.33
CA PHE A 36 -1.01 -4.30 -12.84
C PHE A 36 -2.08 -3.21 -12.79
N GLU A 37 -2.12 -2.45 -11.71
CA GLU A 37 -3.01 -1.31 -11.52
C GLU A 37 -2.25 -0.08 -11.05
N ASN A 38 -2.85 1.10 -11.20
CA ASN A 38 -2.39 2.30 -10.48
C ASN A 38 -2.49 2.08 -8.96
N PHE A 39 -1.85 2.94 -8.18
CA PHE A 39 -2.00 2.99 -6.73
C PHE A 39 -2.51 4.35 -6.27
N TYR A 40 -3.28 4.37 -5.19
CA TYR A 40 -3.69 5.59 -4.51
C TYR A 40 -2.47 6.30 -3.91
N GLN A 41 -2.60 7.59 -3.56
CA GLN A 41 -1.56 8.33 -2.85
C GLN A 41 -1.04 7.50 -1.63
N PRO A 42 0.27 7.22 -1.54
CA PRO A 42 0.85 6.50 -0.41
C PRO A 42 0.50 7.15 0.93
N GLY A 43 0.13 6.34 1.90
CA GLY A 43 -0.24 6.78 3.24
C GLY A 43 0.26 5.84 4.31
N ILE A 44 0.35 6.36 5.53
CA ILE A 44 0.65 5.57 6.72
C ILE A 44 -0.63 4.85 7.12
N ILE A 45 -0.55 3.53 7.24
CA ILE A 45 -1.62 2.72 7.81
C ILE A 45 -1.05 1.84 8.93
N LYS A 46 -1.91 1.52 9.89
CA LYS A 46 -1.60 0.54 10.92
C LYS A 46 -1.87 -0.86 10.39
N VAL A 47 -0.89 -1.74 10.55
CA VAL A 47 -0.94 -3.12 10.08
C VAL A 47 -0.57 -4.09 11.19
N LYS A 48 -0.99 -5.34 10.99
CA LYS A 48 -0.56 -6.51 11.76
C LYS A 48 0.20 -7.49 10.88
N HIS A 49 1.01 -8.33 11.52
CA HIS A 49 1.78 -9.38 10.87
C HIS A 49 1.10 -10.74 11.09
N GLU A 50 0.69 -11.37 10.00
CA GLU A 50 -0.06 -12.64 9.96
C GLU A 50 0.70 -13.63 9.05
N PRO A 51 1.84 -14.20 9.51
CA PRO A 51 2.70 -15.05 8.68
C PRO A 51 2.06 -16.38 8.26
N GLU A 52 1.06 -16.84 9.01
CA GLU A 52 0.32 -18.07 8.72
C GLU A 52 -1.04 -17.79 8.04
N ASN A 53 -1.22 -16.57 7.51
CA ASN A 53 -2.48 -16.18 6.88
C ASN A 53 -2.80 -17.14 5.71
N MET A 54 -3.89 -17.88 5.86
CA MET A 54 -4.31 -18.89 4.87
C MET A 54 -4.99 -18.28 3.64
N TYR A 55 -5.21 -16.97 3.63
CA TYR A 55 -5.89 -16.23 2.57
C TYR A 55 -4.91 -15.52 1.63
N TYR A 56 -5.35 -15.23 0.40
CA TYR A 56 -4.56 -14.56 -0.64
C TYR A 56 -4.24 -13.07 -0.34
N ASP A 57 -4.61 -12.58 0.84
CA ASP A 57 -4.46 -11.19 1.27
C ASP A 57 -3.02 -10.86 1.69
N GLY A 58 -2.16 -11.87 1.85
CA GLY A 58 -0.74 -11.71 2.16
C GLY A 58 -0.38 -11.73 3.65
N GLU A 59 0.91 -11.59 3.94
CA GLU A 59 1.50 -11.68 5.28
C GLU A 59 1.18 -10.46 6.18
N PHE A 60 0.84 -9.31 5.61
CA PHE A 60 0.55 -8.08 6.35
C PHE A 60 -0.88 -7.61 6.09
N GLN A 61 -1.66 -7.48 7.16
CA GLN A 61 -3.08 -7.11 7.10
C GLN A 61 -3.33 -5.76 7.76
N VAL A 62 -4.39 -5.06 7.36
CA VAL A 62 -4.85 -3.86 8.08
C VAL A 62 -5.21 -4.27 9.50
N ALA A 63 -4.75 -3.50 10.48
CA ALA A 63 -5.07 -3.77 11.88
C ALA A 63 -6.51 -3.36 12.21
N GLU A 64 -7.19 -4.18 13.00
CA GLU A 64 -8.44 -3.89 13.68
C GLU A 64 -8.18 -3.38 15.11
N ASP A 65 -9.20 -2.80 15.75
CA ASP A 65 -9.05 -2.13 17.05
C ASP A 65 -8.63 -3.08 18.19
N ASP A 66 -8.90 -4.38 18.05
CA ASP A 66 -8.59 -5.43 19.01
C ASP A 66 -7.26 -6.17 18.73
N ASP A 67 -6.53 -5.80 17.66
CA ASP A 67 -5.23 -6.41 17.36
C ASP A 67 -4.15 -5.96 18.36
N GLU A 68 -3.60 -6.93 19.10
CA GLU A 68 -2.63 -6.66 20.17
C GLU A 68 -1.24 -6.24 19.67
N VAL A 69 -0.81 -6.76 18.51
CA VAL A 69 0.53 -6.51 17.93
C VAL A 69 0.39 -5.84 16.57
N THR A 70 0.65 -4.53 16.55
CA THR A 70 0.50 -3.70 15.35
C THR A 70 1.70 -2.77 15.17
N PHE A 71 1.90 -2.31 13.95
CA PHE A 71 2.92 -1.30 13.61
C PHE A 71 2.46 -0.43 12.45
N ASP A 72 3.07 0.75 12.31
CA ASP A 72 2.78 1.67 11.22
C ASP A 72 3.63 1.31 9.99
N ALA A 73 3.02 1.39 8.80
CA ALA A 73 3.69 1.15 7.53
C ALA A 73 3.18 2.11 6.46
N ILE A 74 4.05 2.44 5.50
CA ILE A 74 3.65 3.14 4.29
C ILE A 74 3.13 2.09 3.30
N VAL A 75 1.89 2.19 2.86
CA VAL A 75 1.29 1.18 1.97
C VAL A 75 0.96 1.73 0.59
N LEU A 76 1.53 1.08 -0.43
CA LEU A 76 1.23 1.29 -1.83
C LEU A 76 -0.03 0.48 -2.19
N ARG A 77 -1.20 1.07 -1.95
CA ARG A 77 -2.49 0.41 -2.17
C ARG A 77 -2.93 0.56 -3.62
N ARG A 78 -3.19 -0.56 -4.30
CA ARG A 78 -3.78 -0.58 -5.65
C ARG A 78 -5.11 0.18 -5.71
N VAL A 79 -5.40 0.80 -6.85
CA VAL A 79 -6.70 1.37 -7.18
C VAL A 79 -7.67 0.23 -7.47
N VAL A 80 -8.85 0.26 -6.86
CA VAL A 80 -9.93 -0.69 -7.16
C VAL A 80 -10.69 -0.18 -8.38
N ARG A 81 -11.03 -1.07 -9.32
CA ARG A 81 -11.66 -0.72 -10.60
C ARG A 81 -13.11 -0.19 -10.48
N ASP A 82 -13.71 -0.25 -9.31
CA ASP A 82 -15.12 0.06 -9.10
C ASP A 82 -15.30 1.25 -8.13
N GLU A 83 -15.50 2.44 -8.71
CA GLU A 83 -16.64 3.32 -8.36
C GLU A 83 -17.33 3.77 -9.66
#